data_AF-A0A660UL34-F1
#
_entry.id   AF-A0A660UL34-F1
#
_cell.length_a   1.000
_cell.length_b   1.000
_cell.length_c   1.000
_cell.angle_alpha   90.00
_cell.angle_beta   90.00
_cell.angle_gamma   90.00
#
_symmetry.space_group_name_H-M   'P 1'
#
loop_
_entity.id
_entity.type
_entity.pdbx_description
1 polymer ?
#
loop_
_entity_poly.entity_id
_entity_poly.type
_entity_poly.pdbx_seq_one_letter_code
_entity_poly.pdbx_strand_id
1 'polypeptide(L)'
;MTIKEAIEKVLSEVNGPIEVSELVDRVLRIRPSSARNPGASIRQKLKQELDGVSIAYLDRRRIVPLRVAAPGVRFRIPLSQREVERGALLIHPSFDPWIGHWEDPMSIELIDAQGRPLPTRVVNLFPPSRSPSEDLMQSHLAFDLSEWFRSKEASCNDSILVTIESWEPKRFRLELEPAEERERHRDEIEAKNRELADLIFDTLENSVYEFIPISSIISIYLRLSDPRGYPGDHWMEVVKRDPRMELSLPGITYAENLSLLESIPLEGKPKIVEKRFSKEEGERVYRFKVVFKHRKEVWRVIEIQGKQTLADFDRILRDVFGHDAFDHLSGFWKLIRRGNTKRYRRIDLGSINPFEGGEAADLRIAGLDLKIGDRMEYVYDFGDWIEHEIVLEEIKPPEPNVEYPRLVERNRPRYKYCEHCRAKGKRMVATYICIECSQEQGREVMVCEECLEEYHGDHYAEKYVY
;
A
#
# COMPACT_ATOMS: atom_id res chain seq x y z
N MET A 1 -37.11 -7.77 7.64
CA MET A 1 -35.82 -8.45 7.40
C MET A 1 -34.78 -7.41 7.00
N THR A 2 -33.70 -7.27 7.76
CA THR A 2 -32.57 -6.39 7.44
C THR A 2 -31.74 -6.94 6.27
N ILE A 3 -30.79 -6.15 5.72
CA ILE A 3 -29.98 -6.63 4.58
C ILE A 3 -29.04 -7.72 5.10
N LYS A 4 -28.51 -7.52 6.31
CA LYS A 4 -27.65 -8.47 7.00
C LYS A 4 -28.36 -9.81 7.24
N GLU A 5 -29.59 -9.80 7.80
CA GLU A 5 -30.39 -11.03 7.97
C GLU A 5 -30.64 -11.76 6.65
N ALA A 6 -30.89 -11.01 5.56
CA ALA A 6 -31.09 -11.61 4.24
C ALA A 6 -29.79 -12.26 3.72
N ILE A 7 -28.65 -11.62 3.92
CA ILE A 7 -27.33 -12.15 3.57
C ILE A 7 -27.05 -13.42 4.38
N GLU A 8 -27.21 -13.39 5.70
CA GLU A 8 -26.97 -14.52 6.60
C GLU A 8 -27.86 -15.72 6.25
N LYS A 9 -29.13 -15.48 5.90
CA LYS A 9 -30.04 -16.53 5.43
C LYS A 9 -29.57 -17.16 4.12
N VAL A 10 -29.09 -16.38 3.16
CA VAL A 10 -28.55 -16.94 1.91
C VAL A 10 -27.24 -17.70 2.20
N LEU A 11 -26.38 -17.12 3.03
CA LEU A 11 -25.09 -17.71 3.36
C LEU A 11 -25.25 -19.06 4.07
N SER A 12 -26.25 -19.25 4.94
CA SER A 12 -26.49 -20.51 5.65
C SER A 12 -26.78 -21.69 4.72
N GLU A 13 -27.30 -21.42 3.52
CA GLU A 13 -27.57 -22.41 2.46
C GLU A 13 -26.35 -22.66 1.54
N VAL A 14 -25.30 -21.85 1.64
CA VAL A 14 -24.10 -21.95 0.77
C VAL A 14 -23.07 -22.89 1.40
N ASN A 15 -22.78 -24.01 0.73
CA ASN A 15 -21.84 -25.05 1.22
C ASN A 15 -20.44 -25.01 0.56
N GLY A 16 -20.08 -23.89 -0.07
CA GLY A 16 -18.80 -23.76 -0.77
C GLY A 16 -18.59 -22.34 -1.31
N PRO A 17 -17.56 -22.13 -2.14
CA PRO A 17 -17.36 -20.85 -2.80
C PRO A 17 -18.56 -20.45 -3.66
N ILE A 18 -18.94 -19.17 -3.61
CA ILE A 18 -20.02 -18.58 -4.41
C ILE A 18 -19.55 -17.27 -5.04
N GLU A 19 -20.01 -16.99 -6.25
CA GLU A 19 -19.82 -15.70 -6.90
C GLU A 19 -20.62 -14.61 -6.17
N VAL A 20 -19.99 -13.45 -5.92
CA VAL A 20 -20.63 -12.33 -5.22
C VAL A 20 -21.85 -11.82 -6.00
N SER A 21 -21.83 -11.86 -7.33
CA SER A 21 -23.01 -11.51 -8.14
C SER A 21 -24.17 -12.47 -7.90
N GLU A 22 -23.90 -13.77 -7.84
CA GLU A 22 -24.93 -14.79 -7.58
C GLU A 22 -25.51 -14.63 -6.18
N LEU A 23 -24.67 -14.39 -5.16
CA LEU A 23 -25.14 -14.14 -3.81
C LEU A 23 -26.01 -12.88 -3.75
N VAL A 24 -25.59 -11.80 -4.41
CA VAL A 24 -26.40 -10.56 -4.51
C VAL A 24 -27.76 -10.85 -5.13
N ASP A 25 -27.82 -11.62 -6.22
CA ASP A 25 -29.08 -11.98 -6.88
C ASP A 25 -29.99 -12.80 -5.95
N ARG A 26 -29.42 -13.78 -5.22
CA ARG A 26 -30.18 -14.57 -4.22
C ARG A 26 -30.71 -13.69 -3.09
N VAL A 27 -29.91 -12.77 -2.57
CA VAL A 27 -30.34 -11.82 -1.53
C VAL A 27 -31.47 -10.93 -2.04
N LEU A 28 -31.38 -10.43 -3.27
CA LEU A 28 -32.42 -9.57 -3.86
C LEU A 28 -33.72 -10.31 -4.16
N ARG A 29 -33.70 -11.63 -4.36
CA ARG A 29 -34.93 -12.44 -4.47
C ARG A 29 -35.68 -12.55 -3.14
N ILE A 30 -34.96 -12.68 -2.02
CA ILE A 30 -35.58 -12.74 -0.69
C ILE A 30 -35.96 -11.34 -0.20
N ARG A 31 -35.16 -10.33 -0.55
CA ARG A 31 -35.40 -8.93 -0.22
C ARG A 31 -35.27 -8.03 -1.47
N PRO A 32 -36.36 -7.87 -2.22
CA PRO A 32 -36.39 -6.92 -3.34
C PRO A 32 -36.11 -5.48 -2.88
N SER A 33 -35.54 -4.67 -3.77
CA SER A 33 -35.25 -3.26 -3.51
C SER A 33 -35.53 -2.42 -4.75
N SER A 34 -36.13 -1.25 -4.54
CA SER A 34 -36.43 -0.25 -5.57
C SER A 34 -35.29 0.75 -5.80
N ALA A 35 -34.15 0.59 -5.12
CA ALA A 35 -33.00 1.48 -5.28
C ALA A 35 -32.42 1.37 -6.70
N ARG A 36 -31.80 2.46 -7.19
CA ARG A 36 -31.17 2.50 -8.53
C ARG A 36 -30.04 1.46 -8.69
N ASN A 37 -29.32 1.14 -7.61
CA ASN A 37 -28.29 0.11 -7.60
C ASN A 37 -28.36 -0.69 -6.28
N PRO A 38 -29.28 -1.67 -6.18
CA PRO A 38 -29.56 -2.34 -4.92
C PRO A 38 -28.40 -3.26 -4.48
N GLY A 39 -27.62 -3.78 -5.44
CA GLY A 39 -26.47 -4.64 -5.18
C GLY A 39 -25.28 -3.93 -4.50
N ALA A 40 -25.15 -2.62 -4.64
CA ALA A 40 -24.05 -1.86 -4.04
C ALA A 40 -24.05 -1.95 -2.50
N SER A 41 -25.22 -1.80 -1.87
CA SER A 41 -25.35 -1.89 -0.40
C SER A 41 -25.03 -3.28 0.13
N ILE A 42 -25.40 -4.34 -0.61
CA ILE A 42 -25.08 -5.72 -0.26
C ILE A 42 -23.55 -5.93 -0.34
N ARG A 43 -22.91 -5.51 -1.43
CA ARG A 43 -21.44 -5.62 -1.60
C ARG A 43 -20.69 -4.85 -0.53
N GLN A 44 -21.16 -3.66 -0.17
CA GLN A 44 -20.56 -2.87 0.91
C GLN A 44 -20.63 -3.62 2.24
N LYS A 45 -21.78 -4.20 2.60
CA LYS A 45 -21.93 -4.98 3.84
C LYS A 45 -21.06 -6.23 3.85
N LEU A 46 -21.00 -6.97 2.74
CA LEU A 46 -20.10 -8.12 2.61
C LEU A 46 -18.65 -7.70 2.92
N LYS A 47 -18.21 -6.55 2.39
CA LYS A 47 -16.83 -6.10 2.53
C LYS A 47 -16.50 -5.46 3.89
N GLN A 48 -17.43 -4.70 4.48
CA GLN A 48 -17.17 -3.91 5.69
C GLN A 48 -17.56 -4.61 6.99
N GLU A 49 -18.58 -5.49 6.96
CA GLU A 49 -19.14 -6.09 8.18
C GLU A 49 -18.89 -7.60 8.27
N LEU A 50 -18.75 -8.30 7.14
CA LEU A 50 -18.75 -9.77 7.12
C LEU A 50 -17.40 -10.39 6.72
N ASP A 51 -16.57 -9.68 5.94
CA ASP A 51 -15.24 -10.13 5.53
C ASP A 51 -14.31 -10.32 6.74
N GLY A 52 -13.79 -11.53 6.89
CA GLY A 52 -13.00 -11.95 8.05
C GLY A 52 -13.82 -12.27 9.32
N VAL A 53 -15.15 -12.15 9.26
CA VAL A 53 -16.05 -12.45 10.39
C VAL A 53 -16.87 -13.70 10.13
N SER A 54 -17.64 -13.73 9.04
CA SER A 54 -18.47 -14.88 8.65
C SER A 54 -18.20 -15.36 7.23
N ILE A 55 -17.50 -14.55 6.42
CA ILE A 55 -17.07 -14.90 5.06
C ILE A 55 -15.60 -14.53 4.86
N ALA A 56 -14.99 -15.10 3.83
CA ALA A 56 -13.70 -14.64 3.29
C ALA A 56 -13.78 -14.51 1.77
N TYR A 57 -13.11 -13.50 1.22
CA TYR A 57 -12.92 -13.35 -0.22
C TYR A 57 -11.77 -14.25 -0.71
N LEU A 58 -12.06 -15.14 -1.66
CA LEU A 58 -11.03 -15.93 -2.35
C LEU A 58 -10.40 -15.15 -3.50
N ASP A 59 -11.15 -14.21 -4.07
CA ASP A 59 -10.66 -13.22 -5.03
C ASP A 59 -11.67 -12.05 -5.11
N ARG A 60 -11.55 -11.18 -6.12
CA ARG A 60 -12.44 -10.02 -6.29
C ARG A 60 -13.90 -10.36 -6.56
N ARG A 61 -14.21 -11.60 -6.94
CA ARG A 61 -15.53 -12.04 -7.39
C ARG A 61 -16.09 -13.19 -6.57
N ARG A 62 -15.25 -14.00 -5.93
CA ARG A 62 -15.67 -15.18 -5.16
C ARG A 62 -15.47 -14.97 -3.67
N ILE A 63 -16.48 -15.39 -2.91
CA ILE A 63 -16.45 -15.46 -1.44
C ILE A 63 -16.79 -16.88 -1.00
N VAL A 64 -16.39 -17.22 0.22
CA VAL A 64 -16.74 -18.48 0.86
C VAL A 64 -17.16 -18.23 2.31
N PRO A 65 -18.21 -18.89 2.82
CA PRO A 65 -18.53 -18.82 4.24
C PRO A 65 -17.45 -19.47 5.12
N LEU A 66 -17.06 -18.80 6.20
CA LEU A 66 -16.01 -19.30 7.09
C LEU A 66 -16.41 -20.56 7.85
N ARG A 67 -17.71 -20.73 8.16
CA ARG A 67 -18.24 -21.99 8.71
C ARG A 67 -17.99 -23.21 7.83
N VAL A 68 -17.76 -23.01 6.53
CA VAL A 68 -17.46 -24.08 5.57
C VAL A 68 -15.96 -24.19 5.32
N ALA A 69 -15.27 -23.06 5.16
CA ALA A 69 -13.88 -23.04 4.70
C ALA A 69 -12.85 -23.13 5.82
N ALA A 70 -13.13 -22.54 6.99
CA ALA A 70 -12.20 -22.50 8.12
C ALA A 70 -11.95 -23.87 8.78
N PRO A 71 -12.94 -24.79 8.90
CA PRO A 71 -12.69 -26.10 9.46
C PRO A 71 -11.54 -26.86 8.78
N GLY A 72 -10.64 -27.38 9.62
CA GLY A 72 -9.42 -28.08 9.24
C GLY A 72 -8.23 -27.18 8.95
N VAL A 73 -8.39 -25.85 8.88
CA VAL A 73 -7.23 -24.95 8.71
C VAL A 73 -6.32 -25.05 9.94
N ARG A 74 -5.01 -25.10 9.69
CA ARG A 74 -3.97 -25.21 10.73
C ARG A 74 -3.07 -23.98 10.76
N PHE A 75 -2.68 -23.56 11.95
CA PHE A 75 -1.68 -22.51 12.17
C PHE A 75 -0.85 -22.80 13.43
N ARG A 76 0.30 -22.14 13.57
CA ARG A 76 1.24 -22.33 14.67
C ARG A 76 1.26 -21.10 15.58
N ILE A 77 1.29 -21.32 16.89
CA ILE A 77 1.54 -20.30 17.91
C ILE A 77 2.85 -20.62 18.63
N PRO A 78 3.90 -19.78 18.54
CA PRO A 78 5.11 -19.95 19.33
C PRO A 78 4.84 -19.66 20.81
N LEU A 79 5.46 -20.41 21.72
CA LEU A 79 5.33 -20.15 23.15
C LEU A 79 6.42 -19.20 23.65
N SER A 80 6.05 -18.18 24.40
CA SER A 80 7.02 -17.37 25.14
C SER A 80 7.36 -18.00 26.50
N GLN A 81 8.54 -17.67 27.03
CA GLN A 81 8.94 -18.07 28.39
C GLN A 81 7.88 -17.71 29.43
N ARG A 82 7.28 -16.55 29.28
CA ARG A 82 6.27 -16.04 30.19
C ARG A 82 4.97 -16.85 30.16
N GLU A 83 4.48 -17.19 28.97
CA GLU A 83 3.26 -17.99 28.81
C GLU A 83 3.42 -19.37 29.44
N VAL A 84 4.62 -19.96 29.28
CA VAL A 84 4.98 -21.23 29.91
C VAL A 84 5.03 -21.11 31.44
N GLU A 85 5.76 -20.11 31.97
CA GLU A 85 5.88 -19.88 33.42
C GLU A 85 4.52 -19.62 34.10
N ARG A 86 3.62 -18.92 33.41
CA ARG A 86 2.28 -18.60 33.93
C ARG A 86 1.25 -19.66 33.61
N GLY A 87 1.56 -20.62 32.74
CA GLY A 87 0.62 -21.61 32.27
C GLY A 87 -0.56 -20.99 31.53
N ALA A 88 -0.35 -19.89 30.80
CA ALA A 88 -1.42 -19.14 30.16
C ALA A 88 -1.01 -18.71 28.76
N LEU A 89 -1.86 -18.98 27.77
CA LEU A 89 -1.61 -18.68 26.36
C LEU A 89 -2.33 -17.38 25.99
N LEU A 90 -1.61 -16.39 25.46
CA LEU A 90 -2.22 -15.12 25.06
C LEU A 90 -3.28 -15.35 23.99
N ILE A 91 -4.38 -14.59 24.05
CA ILE A 91 -5.39 -14.58 23.00
C ILE A 91 -4.92 -13.69 21.87
N HIS A 92 -4.55 -12.44 22.19
CA HIS A 92 -3.97 -11.52 21.24
C HIS A 92 -2.50 -11.27 21.59
N PRO A 93 -1.56 -11.38 20.64
CA PRO A 93 -1.80 -11.52 19.20
C PRO A 93 -1.87 -12.98 18.69
N SER A 94 -1.77 -13.98 19.57
CA SER A 94 -1.53 -15.38 19.18
C SER A 94 -2.63 -16.03 18.34
N PHE A 95 -3.90 -15.64 18.55
CA PHE A 95 -5.03 -16.11 17.77
C PHE A 95 -5.47 -15.10 16.72
N ASP A 96 -4.79 -13.97 16.53
CA ASP A 96 -5.09 -13.09 15.41
C ASP A 96 -4.76 -13.81 14.09
N PRO A 97 -5.61 -13.74 13.06
CA PRO A 97 -6.88 -13.02 12.94
C PRO A 97 -8.14 -13.81 13.36
N TRP A 98 -7.98 -15.04 13.85
CA TRP A 98 -9.03 -16.04 14.05
C TRP A 98 -9.99 -15.74 15.19
N ILE A 99 -9.56 -15.00 16.21
CA ILE A 99 -10.42 -14.45 17.27
C ILE A 99 -10.38 -12.93 17.14
N GLY A 100 -11.53 -12.28 16.94
CA GLY A 100 -11.62 -10.82 16.87
C GLY A 100 -11.58 -10.18 18.26
N HIS A 101 -11.03 -8.96 18.35
CA HIS A 101 -10.88 -8.23 19.63
C HIS A 101 -12.19 -7.89 20.36
N TRP A 102 -13.33 -7.97 19.67
CA TRP A 102 -14.67 -7.73 20.22
C TRP A 102 -15.43 -9.01 20.57
N GLU A 103 -14.87 -10.18 20.26
CA GLU A 103 -15.48 -11.47 20.59
C GLU A 103 -15.24 -11.79 22.07
N ASP A 104 -16.24 -12.38 22.72
CA ASP A 104 -16.10 -12.85 24.08
C ASP A 104 -15.23 -14.12 24.09
N PRO A 105 -14.03 -14.11 24.70
CA PRO A 105 -13.18 -15.28 24.75
C PRO A 105 -13.82 -16.49 25.45
N MET A 106 -14.76 -16.25 26.37
CA MET A 106 -15.45 -17.33 27.08
C MET A 106 -16.40 -18.13 26.16
N SER A 107 -16.74 -17.58 24.98
CA SER A 107 -17.53 -18.27 23.95
C SER A 107 -16.71 -19.24 23.10
N ILE A 108 -15.38 -19.24 23.25
CA ILE A 108 -14.45 -20.07 22.48
C ILE A 108 -14.26 -21.42 23.18
N GLU A 109 -14.36 -22.50 22.43
CA GLU A 109 -14.08 -23.84 22.93
C GLU A 109 -12.65 -24.29 22.58
N LEU A 110 -11.89 -24.75 23.57
CA LEU A 110 -10.56 -25.33 23.37
C LEU A 110 -10.60 -26.83 23.70
N ILE A 111 -9.96 -27.64 22.85
CA ILE A 111 -9.80 -29.08 23.07
C ILE A 111 -8.36 -29.51 22.86
N ASP A 112 -7.93 -30.59 23.50
CA ASP A 112 -6.62 -31.19 23.25
C ASP A 112 -6.62 -32.09 22.00
N ALA A 113 -5.44 -32.62 21.66
CA ALA A 113 -5.26 -33.56 20.56
C ALA A 113 -6.15 -34.82 20.62
N GLN A 114 -6.64 -35.21 21.81
CA GLN A 114 -7.54 -36.36 22.02
C GLN A 114 -9.03 -35.94 21.96
N GLY A 115 -9.32 -34.66 21.71
CA GLY A 115 -10.67 -34.10 21.69
C GLY A 115 -11.25 -33.83 23.07
N ARG A 116 -10.45 -33.89 24.14
CA ARG A 116 -10.90 -33.60 25.50
C ARG A 116 -10.96 -32.08 25.71
N PRO A 117 -12.02 -31.54 26.33
CA PRO A 117 -12.11 -30.12 26.64
C PRO A 117 -10.94 -29.63 27.49
N LEU A 118 -10.37 -28.50 27.10
CA LEU A 118 -9.42 -27.72 27.91
C LEU A 118 -10.17 -26.61 28.65
N PRO A 119 -9.69 -26.15 29.82
CA PRO A 119 -10.29 -25.04 30.52
C PRO A 119 -10.33 -23.78 29.64
N THR A 120 -11.51 -23.19 29.49
CA THR A 120 -11.71 -21.92 28.76
C THR A 120 -11.73 -20.73 29.72
N ARG A 121 -11.06 -20.87 30.87
CA ARG A 121 -10.94 -19.78 31.84
C ARG A 121 -10.01 -18.71 31.29
N VAL A 122 -10.47 -17.46 31.32
CA VAL A 122 -9.67 -16.31 30.89
C VAL A 122 -8.99 -15.66 32.09
N VAL A 123 -7.71 -15.37 31.94
CA VAL A 123 -6.87 -14.69 32.93
C VAL A 123 -6.18 -13.47 32.29
N ASN A 124 -5.74 -12.54 33.13
CA ASN A 124 -4.97 -11.38 32.67
C ASN A 124 -3.46 -11.67 32.78
N LEU A 125 -2.74 -11.42 31.69
CA LEU A 125 -1.28 -11.33 31.66
C LEU A 125 -0.87 -9.86 31.46
N PHE A 126 -0.23 -9.28 32.47
CA PHE A 126 0.19 -7.87 32.48
C PHE A 126 1.60 -7.70 31.90
N PRO A 127 1.89 -6.88 30.88
CA PRO A 127 3.23 -6.75 30.30
C PRO A 127 4.32 -6.52 31.38
N PRO A 128 5.58 -6.90 31.11
CA PRO A 128 6.64 -6.61 32.07
C PRO A 128 6.83 -5.08 32.16
N SER A 129 6.35 -4.41 33.21
CA SER A 129 6.57 -2.98 33.34
C SER A 129 7.93 -2.62 33.95
N ARG A 130 8.40 -1.43 33.56
CA ARG A 130 9.36 -0.62 34.32
C ARG A 130 8.64 0.26 35.38
N SER A 131 7.31 0.12 35.58
CA SER A 131 6.47 0.95 36.47
C SER A 131 5.05 0.39 36.73
N PRO A 132 4.57 0.32 37.99
CA PRO A 132 3.23 -0.20 38.36
C PRO A 132 2.01 0.54 37.77
N SER A 133 2.17 1.79 37.30
CA SER A 133 1.04 2.58 36.77
C SER A 133 0.74 2.30 35.30
N GLU A 134 1.73 1.81 34.53
CA GLU A 134 1.53 1.41 33.13
C GLU A 134 0.87 0.01 33.03
N ASP A 135 1.03 -0.83 34.06
CA ASP A 135 0.51 -2.20 34.13
C ASP A 135 -1.02 -2.30 34.05
N LEU A 136 -1.75 -1.34 34.63
CA LEU A 136 -3.22 -1.36 34.66
C LEU A 136 -3.87 -1.04 33.31
N MET A 137 -3.14 -0.47 32.35
CA MET A 137 -3.69 -0.05 31.05
C MET A 137 -3.45 -1.05 29.91
N GLN A 138 -2.70 -2.13 30.14
CA GLN A 138 -2.26 -3.05 29.08
C GLN A 138 -2.44 -4.54 29.46
N SER A 139 -3.42 -4.90 30.29
CA SER A 139 -3.69 -6.31 30.56
C SER A 139 -4.08 -7.05 29.27
N HIS A 140 -3.33 -8.08 28.91
CA HIS A 140 -3.68 -8.96 27.78
C HIS A 140 -4.47 -10.16 28.29
N LEU A 141 -5.58 -10.47 27.62
CA LEU A 141 -6.37 -11.66 27.92
C LEU A 141 -5.62 -12.91 27.44
N ALA A 142 -5.66 -13.95 28.26
CA ALA A 142 -5.03 -15.24 28.01
C ALA A 142 -5.94 -16.39 28.46
N PHE A 143 -5.85 -17.53 27.78
CA PHE A 143 -6.48 -18.78 28.24
C PHE A 143 -5.60 -19.44 29.30
N ASP A 144 -6.17 -19.77 30.45
CA ASP A 144 -5.51 -20.54 31.51
C ASP A 144 -5.39 -22.00 31.09
N LEU A 145 -4.18 -22.39 30.70
CA LEU A 145 -3.81 -23.73 30.27
C LEU A 145 -2.81 -24.37 31.25
N SER A 146 -2.80 -23.92 32.50
CA SER A 146 -1.73 -24.23 33.46
C SER A 146 -1.64 -25.71 33.82
N GLU A 147 -2.77 -26.40 33.92
CA GLU A 147 -2.81 -27.85 34.09
C GLU A 147 -2.33 -28.59 32.84
N TRP A 148 -2.73 -28.13 31.67
CA TRP A 148 -2.36 -28.74 30.39
C TRP A 148 -0.87 -28.60 30.11
N PHE A 149 -0.31 -27.39 30.27
CA PHE A 149 1.12 -27.12 30.11
C PHE A 149 1.97 -27.96 31.05
N ARG A 150 1.57 -28.09 32.33
CA ARG A 150 2.25 -28.97 33.30
C ARG A 150 2.18 -30.44 32.88
N SER A 151 1.01 -30.91 32.42
CA SER A 151 0.83 -32.30 31.99
C SER A 151 1.63 -32.69 30.74
N LYS A 152 1.97 -31.70 29.91
CA LYS A 152 2.73 -31.88 28.66
C LYS A 152 4.20 -31.47 28.78
N GLU A 153 4.63 -31.02 29.96
CA GLU A 153 5.99 -30.51 30.20
C GLU A 153 6.40 -29.42 29.20
N ALA A 154 5.47 -28.51 28.90
CA ALA A 154 5.67 -27.48 27.87
C ALA A 154 6.88 -26.58 28.17
N SER A 155 7.66 -26.29 27.13
CA SER A 155 8.85 -25.44 27.18
C SER A 155 8.70 -24.19 26.31
N CYS A 156 9.50 -23.16 26.58
CA CYS A 156 9.48 -21.90 25.83
C CYS A 156 10.06 -21.99 24.41
N ASN A 157 10.64 -23.13 24.05
CA ASN A 157 11.08 -23.42 22.68
C ASN A 157 10.04 -24.20 21.88
N ASP A 158 8.97 -24.66 22.54
CA ASP A 158 7.91 -25.41 21.89
C ASP A 158 6.91 -24.45 21.21
N SER A 159 6.01 -25.02 20.45
CA SER A 159 4.91 -24.30 19.81
C SER A 159 3.61 -25.06 20.02
N ILE A 160 2.49 -24.38 19.81
CA ILE A 160 1.17 -25.00 19.77
C ILE A 160 0.70 -25.00 18.33
N LEU A 161 0.38 -26.19 17.82
CA LEU A 161 -0.37 -26.33 16.58
C LEU A 161 -1.86 -26.19 16.90
N VAL A 162 -2.51 -25.31 16.16
CA VAL A 162 -3.94 -25.06 16.29
C VAL A 162 -4.64 -25.56 15.05
N THR A 163 -5.66 -26.40 15.23
CA THR A 163 -6.61 -26.77 14.16
C THR A 163 -7.97 -26.16 14.45
N ILE A 164 -8.57 -25.51 13.47
CA ILE A 164 -9.94 -25.02 13.57
C ILE A 164 -10.90 -26.20 13.38
N GLU A 165 -11.63 -26.61 14.42
CA GLU A 165 -12.61 -27.70 14.34
C GLU A 165 -13.96 -27.20 13.82
N SER A 166 -14.38 -26.03 14.30
CA SER A 166 -15.61 -25.35 13.88
C SER A 166 -15.45 -23.84 13.99
N TRP A 167 -16.20 -23.10 13.17
CA TRP A 167 -16.20 -21.63 13.17
C TRP A 167 -17.38 -21.03 13.95
N GLU A 168 -18.54 -21.67 13.91
CA GLU A 168 -19.77 -21.20 14.55
C GLU A 168 -20.45 -22.39 15.25
N PRO A 169 -20.25 -22.60 16.57
CA PRO A 169 -19.34 -21.84 17.44
C PRO A 169 -17.85 -22.11 17.14
N LYS A 170 -16.97 -21.20 17.58
CA LYS A 170 -15.52 -21.34 17.39
C LYS A 170 -14.96 -22.41 18.33
N ARG A 171 -14.35 -23.43 17.74
CA ARG A 171 -13.70 -24.53 18.47
C ARG A 171 -12.33 -24.79 17.89
N PHE A 172 -11.31 -24.80 18.75
CA PHE A 172 -9.91 -24.99 18.37
C PHE A 172 -9.32 -26.21 19.06
N ARG A 173 -8.66 -27.07 18.29
CA ARG A 173 -7.85 -28.18 18.80
C ARG A 173 -6.40 -27.72 18.96
N LEU A 174 -5.85 -27.92 20.15
CA LEU A 174 -4.47 -27.57 20.49
C LEU A 174 -3.62 -28.83 20.62
N GLU A 175 -2.46 -28.81 19.97
CA GLU A 175 -1.44 -29.86 20.02
C GLU A 175 -0.10 -29.21 20.39
N LEU A 176 0.59 -29.70 21.41
CA LEU A 176 1.95 -29.22 21.72
C LEU A 176 2.92 -29.84 20.69
N GLU A 177 3.70 -28.99 20.02
CA GLU A 177 4.76 -29.35 19.08
C GLU A 177 6.11 -29.06 19.76
N PRO A 178 6.84 -30.11 20.19
CA PRO A 178 8.18 -29.95 20.71
C PRO A 178 9.13 -29.36 19.68
N ALA A 179 10.13 -28.59 20.14
CA ALA A 179 11.14 -28.00 19.26
C ALA A 179 11.84 -29.03 18.34
N GLU A 180 12.07 -30.25 18.82
CA GLU A 180 12.67 -31.34 18.03
C GLU A 180 11.77 -31.83 16.88
N GLU A 181 10.45 -31.83 17.09
CA GLU A 181 9.50 -32.22 16.04
C GLU A 181 9.44 -31.14 14.96
N ARG A 182 9.36 -29.87 15.37
CA ARG A 182 9.41 -28.71 14.46
C ARG A 182 10.65 -28.75 13.56
N GLU A 183 11.81 -29.10 14.12
CA GLU A 183 13.07 -29.18 13.38
C GLU A 183 13.02 -30.22 12.26
N ARG A 184 12.29 -31.34 12.43
CA ARG A 184 12.13 -32.36 11.39
C ARG A 184 11.31 -31.87 10.19
N HIS A 185 10.47 -30.85 10.40
CA HIS A 185 9.63 -30.24 9.37
C HIS A 185 10.19 -28.91 8.84
N ARG A 186 11.45 -28.56 9.13
CA ARG A 186 12.05 -27.26 8.78
C ARG A 186 11.84 -26.85 7.31
N ASP A 187 12.10 -27.75 6.37
CA ASP A 187 12.00 -27.44 4.94
C ASP A 187 10.54 -27.22 4.49
N GLU A 188 9.60 -27.98 5.06
CA GLU A 188 8.16 -27.82 4.82
C GLU A 188 7.64 -26.50 5.40
N ILE A 189 8.07 -26.15 6.62
CA ILE A 189 7.75 -24.88 7.28
C ILE A 189 8.25 -23.71 6.43
N GLU A 190 9.50 -23.77 5.99
CA GLU A 190 10.11 -22.69 5.20
C GLU A 190 9.45 -22.55 3.81
N ALA A 191 9.04 -23.66 3.18
CA ALA A 191 8.26 -23.61 1.95
C ALA A 191 6.90 -22.93 2.15
N LYS A 192 6.17 -23.26 3.23
CA LYS A 192 4.90 -22.62 3.57
C LYS A 192 5.07 -21.15 3.98
N ASN A 193 6.15 -20.80 4.66
CA ASN A 193 6.48 -19.42 5.01
C ASN A 193 6.65 -18.56 3.74
N ARG A 194 7.40 -19.06 2.75
CA ARG A 194 7.56 -18.36 1.46
C ARG A 194 6.23 -18.19 0.73
N GLU A 195 5.43 -19.25 0.65
CA GLU A 195 4.10 -19.18 0.02
C GLU A 195 3.20 -18.15 0.73
N LEU A 196 3.15 -18.19 2.06
CA LEU A 196 2.37 -17.25 2.85
C LEU A 196 2.86 -15.81 2.64
N ALA A 197 4.17 -15.57 2.67
CA ALA A 197 4.75 -14.25 2.43
C ALA A 197 4.39 -13.71 1.04
N ASP A 198 4.50 -14.54 0.00
CA ASP A 198 4.14 -14.17 -1.37
C ASP A 198 2.64 -13.87 -1.51
N LEU A 199 1.76 -14.65 -0.89
CA LEU A 199 0.32 -14.39 -0.91
C LEU A 199 -0.05 -13.11 -0.16
N ILE A 200 0.59 -12.81 0.98
CA ILE A 200 0.39 -11.55 1.70
C ILE A 200 0.88 -10.39 0.81
N PHE A 201 2.09 -10.48 0.27
CA PHE A 201 2.67 -9.45 -0.57
C PHE A 201 1.84 -9.20 -1.84
N ASP A 202 1.38 -10.25 -2.52
CA ASP A 202 0.49 -10.14 -3.68
C ASP A 202 -0.84 -9.47 -3.32
N THR A 203 -1.35 -9.72 -2.11
CA THR A 203 -2.54 -9.04 -1.61
C THR A 203 -2.26 -7.55 -1.38
N LEU A 204 -1.07 -7.22 -0.88
CA LEU A 204 -0.63 -5.85 -0.62
C LEU A 204 -0.49 -5.09 -1.93
N GLU A 205 0.17 -5.70 -2.92
CA GLU A 205 0.30 -5.24 -4.30
C GLU A 205 -1.04 -4.99 -4.99
N ASN A 206 -2.07 -5.70 -4.54
CA ASN A 206 -3.43 -5.53 -5.04
C ASN A 206 -4.31 -4.57 -4.25
N SER A 207 -3.91 -4.20 -3.04
CA SER A 207 -4.63 -3.26 -2.18
C SER A 207 -4.62 -1.84 -2.77
N VAL A 208 -5.76 -1.15 -2.71
CA VAL A 208 -5.85 0.24 -3.18
C VAL A 208 -5.13 1.20 -2.22
N TYR A 209 -5.18 0.90 -0.93
CA TYR A 209 -4.69 1.78 0.14
C TYR A 209 -3.27 1.43 0.62
N GLU A 210 -2.55 0.56 -0.10
CA GLU A 210 -1.21 0.11 0.30
C GLU A 210 -1.14 -0.45 1.72
N PHE A 211 -2.27 -1.02 2.15
CA PHE A 211 -2.53 -1.51 3.49
C PHE A 211 -3.38 -2.77 3.41
N ILE A 212 -3.07 -3.76 4.24
CA ILE A 212 -3.89 -4.95 4.46
C ILE A 212 -4.30 -4.99 5.94
N PRO A 213 -5.60 -5.02 6.27
CA PRO A 213 -6.02 -5.24 7.65
C PRO A 213 -5.74 -6.68 8.10
N ILE A 214 -5.46 -6.89 9.38
CA ILE A 214 -5.18 -8.23 9.96
C ILE A 214 -6.28 -9.24 9.60
N SER A 215 -7.56 -8.83 9.58
CA SER A 215 -8.69 -9.71 9.22
C SER A 215 -8.56 -10.36 7.83
N SER A 216 -7.81 -9.74 6.90
CA SER A 216 -7.56 -10.32 5.57
C SER A 216 -6.63 -11.52 5.60
N ILE A 217 -5.86 -11.74 6.68
CA ILE A 217 -5.00 -12.92 6.84
C ILE A 217 -5.82 -14.22 6.77
N ILE A 218 -7.06 -14.24 7.27
CA ILE A 218 -7.96 -15.40 7.13
C ILE A 218 -8.10 -15.79 5.65
N SER A 219 -8.41 -14.81 4.80
CA SER A 219 -8.58 -15.02 3.36
C SER A 219 -7.31 -15.48 2.66
N ILE A 220 -6.13 -15.13 3.22
CA ILE A 220 -4.83 -15.52 2.69
C ILE A 220 -4.52 -16.97 3.07
N TYR A 221 -4.76 -17.37 4.33
CA TYR A 221 -4.63 -18.77 4.76
C TYR A 221 -5.50 -19.70 3.90
N LEU A 222 -6.75 -19.32 3.61
CA LEU A 222 -7.64 -20.12 2.77
C LEU A 222 -7.18 -20.28 1.31
N ARG A 223 -6.19 -19.49 0.86
CA ARG A 223 -5.60 -19.55 -0.47
C ARG A 223 -4.26 -20.28 -0.52
N LEU A 224 -3.72 -20.70 0.62
CA LEU A 224 -2.57 -21.60 0.65
C LEU A 224 -2.90 -22.87 -0.15
N SER A 225 -1.88 -23.44 -0.77
CA SER A 225 -1.95 -24.69 -1.51
C SER A 225 -2.42 -25.86 -0.63
N ASP A 226 -1.94 -25.88 0.61
CA ASP A 226 -2.34 -26.83 1.64
C ASP A 226 -2.51 -26.13 3.02
N PRO A 227 -3.70 -25.57 3.29
CA PRO A 227 -3.99 -24.90 4.55
C PRO A 227 -4.29 -25.87 5.70
N ARG A 228 -4.40 -27.18 5.42
CA ARG A 228 -4.83 -28.21 6.38
C ARG A 228 -3.73 -29.19 6.79
N GLY A 229 -2.61 -29.23 6.08
CA GLY A 229 -1.45 -30.00 6.50
C GLY A 229 -0.58 -29.27 7.53
N TYR A 230 0.69 -29.64 7.60
CA TYR A 230 1.61 -29.14 8.63
C TYR A 230 1.80 -27.62 8.50
N PRO A 231 1.57 -26.78 9.53
CA PRO A 231 1.56 -25.34 9.34
C PRO A 231 2.98 -24.74 9.24
N GLY A 232 3.07 -23.60 8.54
CA GLY A 232 4.21 -22.69 8.61
C GLY A 232 4.28 -21.96 9.95
N ASP A 233 5.24 -21.04 10.08
CA ASP A 233 5.35 -20.18 11.25
C ASP A 233 4.13 -19.26 11.39
N HIS A 234 3.97 -18.66 12.57
CA HIS A 234 2.92 -17.68 12.80
C HIS A 234 3.03 -16.52 11.79
N TRP A 235 1.91 -16.09 11.20
CA TRP A 235 1.91 -15.11 10.10
C TRP A 235 2.67 -13.82 10.44
N MET A 236 2.64 -13.38 11.69
CA MET A 236 3.40 -12.21 12.14
C MET A 236 4.90 -12.40 12.02
N GLU A 237 5.41 -13.60 12.31
CA GLU A 237 6.85 -13.90 12.14
C GLU A 237 7.21 -13.90 10.66
N VAL A 238 6.33 -14.44 9.81
CA VAL A 238 6.52 -14.45 8.35
C VAL A 238 6.59 -13.01 7.81
N VAL A 239 5.65 -12.14 8.21
CA VAL A 239 5.67 -10.72 7.81
C VAL A 239 6.93 -10.01 8.32
N LYS A 240 7.31 -10.20 9.59
CA LYS A 240 8.50 -9.56 10.19
C LYS A 240 9.82 -10.00 9.55
N ARG A 241 9.88 -11.22 9.00
CA ARG A 241 11.09 -11.75 8.33
C ARG A 241 11.17 -11.35 6.86
N ASP A 242 10.06 -10.98 6.24
CA ASP A 242 10.03 -10.60 4.83
C ASP A 242 10.40 -9.13 4.63
N PRO A 243 11.50 -8.79 3.93
CA PRO A 243 11.98 -7.42 3.79
C PRO A 243 11.08 -6.52 2.93
N ARG A 244 10.05 -7.07 2.28
CA ARG A 244 9.12 -6.31 1.44
C ARG A 244 8.01 -5.64 2.26
N MET A 245 7.74 -6.13 3.47
CA MET A 245 6.56 -5.78 4.27
C MET A 245 6.94 -5.32 5.66
N GLU A 246 6.05 -4.56 6.29
CA GLU A 246 6.15 -4.12 7.68
C GLU A 246 4.86 -4.44 8.41
N LEU A 247 4.98 -4.86 9.67
CA LEU A 247 3.84 -5.04 10.55
C LEU A 247 3.52 -3.71 11.25
N SER A 248 2.57 -2.96 10.71
CA SER A 248 2.10 -1.69 11.27
C SER A 248 0.66 -1.87 11.76
N LEU A 249 0.48 -2.16 13.05
CA LEU A 249 -0.84 -2.36 13.65
C LEU A 249 -1.75 -1.15 13.32
N PRO A 250 -2.97 -1.37 12.80
CA PRO A 250 -3.75 -2.61 12.84
C PRO A 250 -3.63 -3.52 11.59
N GLY A 251 -2.53 -3.47 10.84
CA GLY A 251 -2.36 -4.23 9.61
C GLY A 251 -0.92 -4.39 9.10
N ILE A 252 -0.80 -4.54 7.78
CA ILE A 252 0.46 -4.80 7.08
C ILE A 252 0.61 -3.76 5.97
N THR A 253 1.80 -3.16 5.87
CA THR A 253 2.18 -2.16 4.87
C THR A 253 3.49 -2.57 4.17
N TYR A 254 3.97 -1.77 3.23
CA TYR A 254 5.31 -1.93 2.67
C TYR A 254 6.38 -1.57 3.71
N ALA A 255 7.54 -2.26 3.67
CA ALA A 255 8.70 -1.94 4.52
C ALA A 255 9.20 -0.50 4.36
N GLU A 256 9.10 0.03 3.14
CA GLU A 256 9.51 1.39 2.81
C GLU A 256 8.47 2.46 3.19
N ASN A 257 7.27 2.08 3.62
CA ASN A 257 6.31 3.01 4.22
C ASN A 257 6.72 3.23 5.68
N LEU A 258 7.89 3.83 5.88
CA LEU A 258 8.27 4.44 7.16
C LEU A 258 7.15 5.42 7.53
N SER A 259 6.42 5.07 8.59
CA SER A 259 5.44 5.85 9.36
C SER A 259 4.30 6.56 8.61
N LEU A 260 3.23 5.82 8.28
CA LEU A 260 1.89 6.41 8.13
C LEU A 260 1.06 6.41 9.42
N LEU A 261 1.43 5.63 10.43
CA LEU A 261 0.81 5.71 11.77
C LEU A 261 1.41 6.83 12.65
N GLU A 262 2.12 7.79 12.05
CA GLU A 262 2.37 9.13 12.59
C GLU A 262 1.43 10.18 11.97
N SER A 263 0.35 9.78 11.29
CA SER A 263 -0.68 10.71 10.80
C SER A 263 -1.65 11.19 11.89
N ILE A 264 -1.15 11.40 13.11
CA ILE A 264 -1.73 12.38 14.04
C ILE A 264 -1.06 13.70 13.65
N PRO A 265 -1.80 14.78 13.36
CA PRO A 265 -1.23 16.03 12.84
C PRO A 265 -0.39 16.73 13.92
N LEU A 266 0.86 16.31 14.06
CA LEU A 266 1.94 16.94 14.79
C LEU A 266 3.18 16.81 13.91
N GLU A 267 3.41 17.85 13.11
CA GLU A 267 4.65 18.25 12.44
C GLU A 267 5.67 17.15 12.05
N GLY A 268 5.70 16.84 10.74
CA GLY A 268 6.85 16.22 10.08
C GLY A 268 6.45 15.03 9.21
N LYS A 269 6.38 15.21 7.88
CA LYS A 269 6.37 14.06 6.97
C LYS A 269 7.67 13.28 7.15
N PRO A 270 7.66 11.93 7.17
CA PRO A 270 8.89 11.14 7.24
C PRO A 270 9.80 11.50 6.06
N LYS A 271 11.01 11.97 6.37
CA LYS A 271 12.01 12.35 5.37
C LYS A 271 12.53 11.10 4.68
N ILE A 272 12.55 11.11 3.36
CA ILE A 272 13.23 10.06 2.59
C ILE A 272 14.72 10.18 2.81
N VAL A 273 15.33 9.07 3.22
CA VAL A 273 16.75 8.99 3.50
C VAL A 273 17.49 8.71 2.19
N GLU A 274 18.31 9.68 1.76
CA GLU A 274 19.25 9.51 0.66
C GLU A 274 20.13 8.27 0.91
N LYS A 275 20.18 7.34 -0.05
CA LYS A 275 21.09 6.18 0.07
C LYS A 275 22.54 6.64 -0.13
N ARG A 276 23.46 6.00 0.60
CA ARG A 276 24.90 6.20 0.37
C ARG A 276 25.25 5.69 -1.03
N PHE A 277 26.03 6.49 -1.76
CA PHE A 277 26.53 6.15 -3.09
C PHE A 277 28.04 6.38 -3.14
N SER A 278 28.71 5.66 -4.02
CA SER A 278 30.15 5.76 -4.27
C SER A 278 30.50 7.01 -5.07
N LYS A 279 31.77 7.43 -5.02
CA LYS A 279 32.26 8.54 -5.84
C LYS A 279 32.01 8.31 -7.34
N GLU A 280 32.17 7.07 -7.80
CA GLU A 280 31.92 6.69 -9.19
C GLU A 280 30.44 6.89 -9.59
N GLU A 281 29.50 6.44 -8.76
CA GLU A 281 28.06 6.64 -8.99
C GLU A 281 27.67 8.11 -9.01
N GLY A 282 28.34 8.93 -8.18
CA GLY A 282 28.17 10.39 -8.18
C GLY A 282 28.71 11.07 -9.45
N GLU A 283 29.73 10.51 -10.10
CA GLU A 283 30.32 11.06 -11.33
C GLU A 283 29.60 10.59 -12.61
N ARG A 284 28.84 9.48 -12.54
CA ARG A 284 28.02 8.99 -13.66
C ARG A 284 26.95 10.01 -14.05
N VAL A 285 26.60 9.99 -15.33
CA VAL A 285 25.58 10.84 -15.94
C VAL A 285 24.30 10.04 -16.14
N TYR A 286 23.21 10.58 -15.63
CA TYR A 286 21.86 10.05 -15.71
C TYR A 286 21.13 10.81 -16.80
N ARG A 287 20.66 10.10 -17.82
CA ARG A 287 19.91 10.66 -18.94
C ARG A 287 18.42 10.42 -18.71
N PHE A 288 17.69 11.50 -18.45
CA PHE A 288 16.26 11.49 -18.22
C PHE A 288 15.51 12.00 -19.44
N LYS A 289 14.44 11.29 -19.81
CA LYS A 289 13.40 11.85 -20.67
C LYS A 289 12.26 12.36 -19.81
N VAL A 290 11.89 13.61 -20.03
CA VAL A 290 10.86 14.33 -19.27
C VAL A 290 9.77 14.78 -20.23
N VAL A 291 8.52 14.50 -19.88
CA VAL A 291 7.36 14.69 -20.77
C VAL A 291 6.24 15.34 -19.97
N PHE A 292 5.52 16.30 -20.55
CA PHE A 292 4.28 16.78 -19.93
C PHE A 292 3.24 15.67 -19.86
N LYS A 293 2.63 15.47 -18.68
CA LYS A 293 1.67 14.37 -18.45
C LYS A 293 0.46 14.45 -19.38
N HIS A 294 -0.10 15.64 -19.55
CA HIS A 294 -1.29 15.90 -20.37
C HIS A 294 -0.98 16.35 -21.81
N ARG A 295 0.28 16.59 -22.15
CA ARG A 295 0.73 17.02 -23.49
C ARG A 295 2.00 16.26 -23.91
N LYS A 296 1.84 14.95 -24.18
CA LYS A 296 2.98 14.04 -24.42
C LYS A 296 3.86 14.37 -25.64
N GLU A 297 3.39 15.26 -26.53
CA GLU A 297 4.20 15.78 -27.64
C GLU A 297 5.33 16.71 -27.18
N VAL A 298 5.20 17.30 -25.98
CA VAL A 298 6.17 18.22 -25.40
C VAL A 298 7.08 17.47 -24.44
N TRP A 299 8.33 17.31 -24.85
CA TRP A 299 9.32 16.54 -24.10
C TRP A 299 10.73 17.09 -24.22
N ARG A 300 11.56 16.75 -23.23
CA ARG A 300 12.96 17.12 -23.08
C ARG A 300 13.78 15.90 -22.70
N VAL A 301 15.01 15.82 -23.17
CA VAL A 301 15.99 14.84 -22.71
C VAL A 301 17.10 15.62 -22.02
N ILE A 302 17.28 15.36 -20.73
CA ILE A 302 18.18 16.08 -19.85
C ILE A 302 19.23 15.10 -19.34
N GLU A 303 20.48 15.52 -19.29
CA GLU A 303 21.55 14.79 -18.64
C GLU A 303 21.99 15.52 -17.37
N ILE A 304 22.16 14.80 -16.28
CA ILE A 304 22.56 15.31 -14.97
C ILE A 304 23.51 14.33 -14.28
N GLN A 305 24.51 14.81 -13.54
CA GLN A 305 25.42 13.93 -12.80
C GLN A 305 24.81 13.39 -11.51
N GLY A 306 25.19 12.18 -11.12
CA GLY A 306 24.68 11.51 -9.92
C GLY A 306 24.86 12.30 -8.62
N LYS A 307 25.93 13.11 -8.52
CA LYS A 307 26.24 13.95 -7.36
C LYS A 307 25.42 15.24 -7.28
N GLN A 308 24.75 15.62 -8.38
CA GLN A 308 23.92 16.82 -8.44
C GLN A 308 22.59 16.57 -7.75
N THR A 309 21.97 17.64 -7.28
CA THR A 309 20.79 17.53 -6.41
C THR A 309 19.48 17.59 -7.19
N LEU A 310 18.36 17.33 -6.52
CA LEU A 310 17.04 17.60 -7.09
C LEU A 310 16.79 19.10 -7.28
N ALA A 311 17.43 19.99 -6.53
CA ALA A 311 17.40 21.42 -6.82
C ALA A 311 18.10 21.77 -8.15
N ASP A 312 19.25 21.16 -8.43
CA ASP A 312 19.90 21.29 -9.76
C ASP A 312 18.97 20.80 -10.88
N PHE A 313 18.25 19.70 -10.63
CA PHE A 313 17.33 19.13 -11.60
C PHE A 313 16.08 20.00 -11.80
N ASP A 314 15.51 20.54 -10.72
CA ASP A 314 14.40 21.49 -10.74
C ASP A 314 14.76 22.74 -11.55
N ARG A 315 15.93 23.34 -11.30
CA ARG A 315 16.40 24.53 -12.01
C ARG A 315 16.47 24.31 -13.52
N ILE A 316 17.08 23.21 -13.97
CA ILE A 316 17.15 22.93 -15.41
C ILE A 316 15.77 22.62 -15.99
N LEU A 317 14.87 21.96 -15.24
CA LEU A 317 13.50 21.71 -15.67
C LEU A 317 12.72 23.01 -15.87
N ARG A 318 12.82 23.95 -14.93
CA ARG A 318 12.20 25.27 -15.06
C ARG A 318 12.68 25.99 -16.31
N ASP A 319 13.99 26.02 -16.53
CA ASP A 319 14.60 26.64 -17.72
C ASP A 319 14.12 26.00 -19.03
N VAL A 320 14.25 24.68 -19.18
CA VAL A 320 14.00 24.03 -20.49
C VAL A 320 12.51 23.93 -20.84
N PHE A 321 11.63 23.99 -19.84
CA PHE A 321 10.18 24.04 -20.02
C PHE A 321 9.62 25.46 -19.97
N GLY A 322 10.43 26.48 -19.68
CA GLY A 322 10.02 27.89 -19.67
C GLY A 322 9.08 28.25 -18.53
N HIS A 323 9.20 27.55 -17.41
CA HIS A 323 8.47 27.83 -16.18
C HIS A 323 9.08 29.05 -15.46
N ASP A 324 8.30 29.73 -14.63
CA ASP A 324 8.82 30.83 -13.82
C ASP A 324 9.81 30.32 -12.76
N ALA A 325 10.94 31.01 -12.63
CA ALA A 325 12.04 30.59 -11.80
C ALA A 325 11.89 30.95 -10.32
N PHE A 326 11.01 31.89 -9.95
CA PHE A 326 11.10 32.61 -8.67
C PHE A 326 9.82 32.58 -7.81
N ASP A 327 8.65 32.24 -8.35
CA ASP A 327 7.39 32.45 -7.59
C ASP A 327 6.73 31.15 -7.08
N HIS A 328 7.00 30.01 -7.71
CA HIS A 328 6.23 28.79 -7.46
C HIS A 328 7.03 27.64 -6.83
N LEU A 329 6.41 26.94 -5.86
CA LEU A 329 6.93 25.67 -5.33
C LEU A 329 6.84 24.56 -6.38
N SER A 330 7.75 23.60 -6.28
CA SER A 330 7.74 22.36 -7.06
C SER A 330 7.99 21.15 -6.17
N GLY A 331 7.88 19.94 -6.71
CA GLY A 331 8.14 18.71 -5.96
C GLY A 331 8.39 17.51 -6.85
N PHE A 332 8.99 16.47 -6.27
CA PHE A 332 9.29 15.22 -6.94
C PHE A 332 8.66 14.02 -6.24
N TRP A 333 8.24 13.04 -7.04
CA TRP A 333 7.80 11.74 -6.55
C TRP A 333 8.55 10.62 -7.27
N LYS A 334 9.08 9.64 -6.54
CA LYS A 334 9.57 8.38 -7.12
C LYS A 334 8.39 7.46 -7.38
N LEU A 335 8.33 6.88 -8.58
CA LEU A 335 7.25 5.98 -8.98
C LEU A 335 7.73 4.53 -8.96
N ILE A 336 7.34 3.78 -7.93
CA ILE A 336 7.66 2.36 -7.82
C ILE A 336 6.55 1.54 -8.44
N ARG A 337 6.88 0.70 -9.42
CA ARG A 337 5.90 -0.15 -10.09
C ARG A 337 5.37 -1.20 -9.11
N ARG A 338 4.04 -1.34 -9.07
CA ARG A 338 3.34 -2.29 -8.22
C ARG A 338 3.19 -3.65 -8.92
N GLY A 339 4.07 -4.59 -8.56
CA GLY A 339 4.09 -5.96 -9.07
C GLY A 339 4.14 -5.96 -10.60
N ASN A 340 3.40 -6.87 -11.22
CA ASN A 340 3.29 -6.93 -12.68
C ASN A 340 2.20 -5.99 -13.26
N THR A 341 1.62 -5.11 -12.45
CA THR A 341 0.52 -4.24 -12.89
C THR A 341 1.01 -2.97 -13.60
N LYS A 342 0.08 -2.16 -14.13
CA LYS A 342 0.35 -0.81 -14.63
C LYS A 342 0.29 0.26 -13.53
N ARG A 343 0.05 -0.12 -12.27
CA ARG A 343 -0.05 0.82 -11.15
C ARG A 343 1.35 1.15 -10.65
N TYR A 344 1.48 2.37 -10.16
CA TYR A 344 2.68 2.87 -9.50
C TYR A 344 2.28 3.36 -8.11
N ARG A 345 3.15 3.09 -7.14
CA ARG A 345 3.16 3.75 -5.83
C ARG A 345 3.92 5.07 -6.00
N ARG A 346 3.35 6.16 -5.50
CA ARG A 346 3.96 7.50 -5.51
C ARG A 346 4.65 7.72 -4.18
N ILE A 347 5.96 7.84 -4.20
CA ILE A 347 6.77 8.10 -3.01
C ILE A 347 7.18 9.57 -3.05
N ASP A 348 6.64 10.38 -2.13
CA ASP A 348 6.90 11.82 -2.01
C ASP A 348 8.36 12.07 -1.60
N LEU A 349 9.17 12.60 -2.52
CA LEU A 349 10.56 12.97 -2.24
C LEU A 349 10.67 14.30 -1.50
N GLY A 350 9.59 15.09 -1.48
CA GLY A 350 9.53 16.41 -0.87
C GLY A 350 9.42 17.54 -1.91
N SER A 351 9.19 18.74 -1.38
CA SER A 351 9.09 19.97 -2.16
C SER A 351 10.44 20.68 -2.33
N ILE A 352 10.49 21.54 -3.34
CA ILE A 352 11.58 22.47 -3.64
C ILE A 352 10.97 23.86 -3.80
N ASN A 353 11.61 24.84 -3.19
CA ASN A 353 11.24 26.24 -3.31
C ASN A 353 12.05 26.93 -4.43
N PRO A 354 11.57 28.07 -4.95
CA PRO A 354 12.24 28.77 -6.05
C PRO A 354 13.69 29.22 -5.77
N PHE A 355 14.10 29.26 -4.50
CA PHE A 355 15.44 29.65 -4.08
C PHE A 355 16.34 28.44 -3.79
N GLU A 356 16.05 27.30 -4.45
CA GLU A 356 16.81 26.04 -4.38
C GLU A 356 16.88 25.41 -2.97
N GLY A 357 15.97 25.79 -2.06
CA GLY A 357 15.78 25.12 -0.78
C GLY A 357 14.57 24.18 -0.77
N GLY A 358 14.30 23.52 0.35
CA GLY A 358 13.12 22.65 0.50
C GLY A 358 13.46 21.29 1.09
N GLU A 359 12.45 20.44 1.26
CA GLU A 359 12.61 19.11 1.84
C GLU A 359 13.43 18.17 0.96
N ALA A 360 13.27 18.29 -0.37
CA ALA A 360 13.93 17.44 -1.35
C ALA A 360 15.21 18.04 -1.93
N ALA A 361 15.48 19.33 -1.67
CA ALA A 361 16.45 20.12 -2.42
C ALA A 361 17.86 19.53 -2.43
N ASP A 362 18.31 18.95 -1.30
CA ASP A 362 19.65 18.40 -1.13
C ASP A 362 19.78 16.93 -1.55
N LEU A 363 18.68 16.25 -1.89
CA LEU A 363 18.72 14.85 -2.32
C LEU A 363 19.47 14.74 -3.65
N ARG A 364 20.49 13.88 -3.72
CA ARG A 364 21.24 13.69 -4.97
C ARG A 364 20.66 12.59 -5.83
N ILE A 365 20.83 12.73 -7.14
CA ILE A 365 20.31 11.78 -8.13
C ILE A 365 20.79 10.35 -7.87
N ALA A 366 22.08 10.14 -7.57
CA ALA A 366 22.62 8.82 -7.25
C ALA A 366 22.06 8.25 -5.94
N GLY A 367 21.75 9.11 -4.97
CA GLY A 367 21.16 8.72 -3.69
C GLY A 367 19.70 8.27 -3.78
N LEU A 368 19.04 8.48 -4.92
CA LEU A 368 17.69 7.99 -5.19
C LEU A 368 17.65 6.51 -5.59
N ASP A 369 18.79 5.87 -5.89
CA ASP A 369 18.90 4.46 -6.28
C ASP A 369 17.90 4.11 -7.40
N LEU A 370 18.02 4.84 -8.51
CA LEU A 370 17.21 4.67 -9.72
C LEU A 370 17.89 3.70 -10.67
N LYS A 371 17.09 2.81 -11.26
CA LYS A 371 17.49 1.87 -12.32
C LYS A 371 16.97 2.35 -13.67
N ILE A 372 17.64 1.94 -14.75
CA ILE A 372 17.17 2.24 -16.11
C ILE A 372 15.73 1.75 -16.28
N GLY A 373 14.85 2.63 -16.77
CA GLY A 373 13.41 2.41 -16.90
C GLY A 373 12.58 2.85 -15.70
N ASP A 374 13.21 3.18 -14.56
CA ASP A 374 12.51 3.75 -13.41
C ASP A 374 11.90 5.11 -13.77
N ARG A 375 10.81 5.42 -13.08
CA ARG A 375 10.02 6.60 -13.32
C ARG A 375 9.97 7.51 -12.11
N MET A 376 9.90 8.79 -12.38
CA MET A 376 9.61 9.83 -11.40
C MET A 376 8.50 10.73 -11.94
N GLU A 377 7.90 11.51 -11.06
CA GLU A 377 6.99 12.58 -11.40
C GLU A 377 7.56 13.89 -10.85
N TYR A 378 7.41 14.94 -11.63
CA TYR A 378 7.76 16.30 -11.23
C TYR A 378 6.53 17.18 -11.38
N VAL A 379 6.17 17.89 -10.32
CA VAL A 379 5.08 18.86 -10.35
C VAL A 379 5.67 20.24 -10.16
N TYR A 380 5.45 21.11 -11.13
CA TYR A 380 5.72 22.53 -11.04
C TYR A 380 4.44 23.27 -10.68
N ASP A 381 4.56 24.27 -9.81
CA ASP A 381 3.45 25.06 -9.29
C ASP A 381 2.36 24.22 -8.63
N PHE A 382 2.34 24.20 -7.30
CA PHE A 382 1.32 23.48 -6.54
C PHE A 382 -0.08 24.12 -6.62
N GLY A 383 -0.19 25.36 -7.12
CA GLY A 383 -1.47 25.98 -7.45
C GLY A 383 -2.07 25.38 -8.73
N ASP A 384 -1.36 25.50 -9.84
CA ASP A 384 -1.80 25.03 -11.16
C ASP A 384 -1.59 23.52 -11.40
N TRP A 385 -0.79 22.87 -10.55
CA TRP A 385 -0.49 21.43 -10.55
C TRP A 385 0.05 20.93 -11.90
N ILE A 386 1.17 21.51 -12.35
CA ILE A 386 1.72 21.23 -13.69
C ILE A 386 2.61 19.99 -13.67
N GLU A 387 2.06 18.86 -14.10
CA GLU A 387 2.67 17.53 -13.96
C GLU A 387 3.54 17.10 -15.16
N HIS A 388 4.69 16.51 -14.84
CA HIS A 388 5.65 15.94 -15.78
C HIS A 388 5.99 14.49 -15.41
N GLU A 389 5.99 13.60 -16.40
CA GLU A 389 6.50 12.23 -16.29
C GLU A 389 8.00 12.23 -16.62
N ILE A 390 8.83 11.68 -15.71
CA ILE A 390 10.27 11.53 -15.88
C ILE A 390 10.61 10.04 -15.99
N VAL A 391 11.45 9.67 -16.96
CA VAL A 391 11.94 8.29 -17.15
C VAL A 391 13.46 8.30 -17.27
N LEU A 392 14.13 7.45 -16.50
CA LEU A 392 15.57 7.23 -16.65
C LEU A 392 15.83 6.33 -17.85
N GLU A 393 16.42 6.87 -18.92
CA GLU A 393 16.69 6.12 -20.15
C GLU A 393 18.05 5.44 -20.14
N GLU A 394 19.06 6.07 -19.53
CA GLU A 394 20.45 5.61 -19.60
C GLU A 394 21.27 6.13 -18.41
N ILE A 395 22.27 5.34 -17.99
CA ILE A 395 23.33 5.75 -17.06
C ILE A 395 24.68 5.50 -17.76
N LYS A 396 25.49 6.55 -17.93
CA LYS A 396 26.75 6.49 -18.71
C LYS A 396 27.88 7.26 -18.02
N PRO A 397 29.16 7.02 -18.38
CA PRO A 397 30.27 7.85 -17.89
C PRO A 397 30.15 9.31 -18.38
N PRO A 398 30.70 10.28 -17.62
CA PRO A 398 30.68 11.68 -18.03
C PRO A 398 31.51 11.93 -19.28
N GLU A 399 31.03 12.83 -20.15
CA GLU A 399 31.77 13.25 -21.33
C GLU A 399 32.86 14.28 -20.96
N PRO A 400 34.06 14.21 -21.57
CA PRO A 400 35.13 15.16 -21.28
C PRO A 400 34.75 16.58 -21.72
N ASN A 401 35.04 17.56 -20.87
CA ASN A 401 34.78 19.00 -21.11
C ASN A 401 33.30 19.36 -21.30
N VAL A 402 32.39 18.62 -20.66
CA VAL A 402 30.95 18.89 -20.65
C VAL A 402 30.50 19.27 -19.24
N GLU A 403 29.73 20.34 -19.14
CA GLU A 403 29.04 20.74 -17.89
C GLU A 403 27.64 20.15 -17.82
N TYR A 404 27.21 19.83 -16.60
CA TYR A 404 25.90 19.24 -16.28
C TYR A 404 25.19 20.07 -15.18
N PRO A 405 23.85 20.15 -15.16
CA PRO A 405 22.94 19.46 -16.05
C PRO A 405 22.87 20.15 -17.43
N ARG A 406 22.52 19.40 -18.47
CA ARG A 406 22.34 19.94 -19.83
C ARG A 406 21.12 19.37 -20.52
N LEU A 407 20.54 20.15 -21.43
CA LEU A 407 19.56 19.67 -22.37
C LEU A 407 20.25 19.02 -23.58
N VAL A 408 19.92 17.77 -23.87
CA VAL A 408 20.45 17.00 -24.99
C VAL A 408 19.53 17.05 -26.20
N GLU A 409 18.23 16.87 -25.96
CA GLU A 409 17.23 16.75 -27.03
C GLU A 409 15.89 17.34 -26.58
N ARG A 410 15.10 17.84 -27.51
CA ARG A 410 13.73 18.33 -27.26
C ARG A 410 12.83 18.05 -28.45
N ASN A 411 11.52 17.99 -28.21
CA ASN A 411 10.56 17.94 -29.31
C ASN A 411 10.71 19.14 -30.26
N ARG A 412 10.40 18.95 -31.54
CA ARG A 412 10.26 20.07 -32.46
C ARG A 412 9.05 20.91 -32.02
N PRO A 413 9.23 22.22 -31.72
CA PRO A 413 8.13 23.06 -31.28
C PRO A 413 7.03 23.12 -32.36
N ARG A 414 5.78 22.88 -31.97
CA ARG A 414 4.62 23.09 -32.82
C ARG A 414 4.00 24.44 -32.50
N TYR A 415 4.59 25.49 -33.05
CA TYR A 415 4.09 26.84 -32.85
C TYR A 415 2.65 26.98 -33.36
N LYS A 416 1.76 27.39 -32.48
CA LYS A 416 0.48 27.99 -32.87
C LYS A 416 0.70 29.49 -33.08
N TYR A 417 -0.11 30.09 -33.94
CA TYR A 417 0.04 31.49 -34.35
C TYR A 417 -1.12 32.32 -33.81
N CYS A 418 -0.82 33.56 -33.42
CA CYS A 418 -1.79 34.52 -32.93
C CYS A 418 -2.86 34.77 -34.00
N GLU A 419 -4.13 34.60 -33.63
CA GLU A 419 -5.25 34.77 -34.55
C GLU A 419 -5.40 36.23 -35.01
N HIS A 420 -5.21 37.18 -34.09
CA HIS A 420 -5.29 38.62 -34.39
C HIS A 420 -4.20 39.06 -35.35
N CYS A 421 -2.95 38.65 -35.12
CA CYS A 421 -1.85 38.94 -36.05
C CYS A 421 -2.08 38.29 -37.40
N ARG A 422 -2.58 37.04 -37.42
CA ARG A 422 -2.85 36.30 -38.66
C ARG A 422 -3.95 36.97 -39.48
N ALA A 423 -5.01 37.49 -38.84
CA ALA A 423 -6.05 38.27 -39.50
C ALA A 423 -5.50 39.54 -40.16
N LYS A 424 -4.45 40.13 -39.60
CA LYS A 424 -3.71 41.27 -40.16
C LYS A 424 -2.60 40.88 -41.14
N GLY A 425 -2.52 39.61 -41.55
CA GLY A 425 -1.51 39.09 -42.48
C GLY A 425 -0.11 38.91 -41.87
N LYS A 426 0.05 39.04 -40.55
CA LYS A 426 1.33 38.83 -39.84
C LYS A 426 1.41 37.41 -39.28
N ARG A 427 2.59 36.78 -39.33
CA ARG A 427 2.86 35.49 -38.67
C ARG A 427 3.55 35.72 -37.33
N MET A 428 2.75 35.92 -36.28
CA MET A 428 3.24 36.00 -34.91
C MET A 428 2.92 34.71 -34.17
N VAL A 429 3.89 34.14 -33.46
CA VAL A 429 3.67 32.97 -32.60
C VAL A 429 2.80 33.38 -31.42
N ALA A 430 1.80 32.56 -31.09
CA ALA A 430 0.98 32.76 -29.91
C ALA A 430 1.72 32.26 -28.66
N THR A 431 1.65 33.04 -27.59
CA THR A 431 2.24 32.72 -26.28
C THR A 431 1.18 32.45 -25.23
N TYR A 432 -0.10 32.68 -25.53
CA TYR A 432 -1.23 32.50 -24.62
C TYR A 432 -2.43 31.84 -25.32
N ILE A 433 -3.21 31.08 -24.55
CA ILE A 433 -4.58 30.69 -24.88
C ILE A 433 -5.51 31.61 -24.08
N CYS A 434 -6.39 32.34 -24.74
CA CYS A 434 -7.45 33.08 -24.07
C CYS A 434 -8.58 32.12 -23.70
N ILE A 435 -8.76 31.82 -22.41
CA ILE A 435 -9.68 30.78 -21.93
C ILE A 435 -11.14 31.21 -22.13
N GLU A 436 -11.46 32.46 -21.82
CA GLU A 436 -12.82 33.00 -22.02
C GLU A 436 -13.25 32.92 -23.49
N CYS A 437 -12.43 33.47 -24.40
CA CYS A 437 -12.73 33.37 -25.82
C CYS A 437 -12.76 31.92 -26.33
N SER A 438 -11.94 31.04 -25.74
CA SER A 438 -11.94 29.63 -26.11
C SER A 438 -13.24 28.91 -25.71
N GLN A 439 -13.78 29.26 -24.53
CA GLN A 439 -15.06 28.74 -24.05
C GLN A 439 -16.23 29.28 -24.87
N GLU A 440 -16.26 30.59 -25.14
CA GLU A 440 -17.30 31.22 -25.95
C GLU A 440 -17.38 30.65 -27.37
N GLN A 441 -16.21 30.39 -27.99
CA GLN A 441 -16.14 29.92 -29.38
C GLN A 441 -16.11 28.39 -29.52
N GLY A 442 -16.00 27.66 -28.41
CA GLY A 442 -15.89 26.20 -28.41
C GLY A 442 -14.63 25.67 -29.12
N ARG A 443 -13.57 26.48 -29.23
CA ARG A 443 -12.28 26.14 -29.85
C ARG A 443 -11.16 26.95 -29.20
N GLU A 444 -9.93 26.45 -29.21
CA GLU A 444 -8.80 27.21 -28.68
C GLU A 444 -8.57 28.51 -29.45
N VAL A 445 -8.50 29.61 -28.73
CA VAL A 445 -8.19 30.95 -29.25
C VAL A 445 -6.77 31.32 -28.83
N MET A 446 -5.87 31.33 -29.81
CA MET A 446 -4.43 31.54 -29.60
C MET A 446 -4.06 33.01 -29.83
N VAL A 447 -3.38 33.63 -28.85
CA VAL A 447 -2.97 35.05 -28.93
C VAL A 447 -1.51 35.24 -28.51
N CYS A 448 -0.85 36.26 -29.08
CA CYS A 448 0.46 36.70 -28.61
C CYS A 448 0.30 37.73 -27.48
N GLU A 449 1.35 37.97 -26.72
CA GLU A 449 1.37 38.90 -25.57
C GLU A 449 0.83 40.29 -25.92
N GLU A 450 1.31 40.91 -27.00
CA GLU A 450 0.80 42.22 -27.46
C GLU A 450 -0.72 42.21 -27.72
N CYS A 451 -1.24 41.15 -28.35
CA CYS A 451 -2.67 41.05 -28.64
C CYS A 451 -3.48 40.64 -27.41
N LEU A 452 -2.86 39.97 -26.43
CA LEU A 452 -3.49 39.69 -25.16
C LEU A 452 -3.74 41.00 -24.42
N GLU A 453 -2.73 41.86 -24.30
CA GLU A 453 -2.87 43.17 -23.64
C GLU A 453 -3.84 44.10 -24.39
N GLU A 454 -3.75 44.16 -25.72
CA GLU A 454 -4.52 45.12 -26.53
C GLU A 454 -6.01 44.71 -26.67
N TYR A 455 -6.31 43.42 -26.80
CA TYR A 455 -7.66 42.94 -27.15
C TYR A 455 -8.30 42.04 -26.09
N HIS A 456 -7.53 41.54 -25.12
CA HIS A 456 -7.97 40.55 -24.15
C HIS A 456 -7.49 40.85 -22.72
N GLY A 457 -7.16 42.12 -22.42
CA GLY A 457 -6.54 42.50 -21.15
C GLY A 457 -7.39 42.15 -19.92
N ASP A 458 -8.71 42.06 -20.11
CA ASP A 458 -9.66 41.70 -19.05
C ASP A 458 -10.01 40.20 -19.03
N HIS A 459 -9.51 39.40 -19.98
CA HIS A 459 -9.87 37.99 -20.11
C HIS A 459 -8.86 37.09 -19.39
N TYR A 460 -9.36 36.02 -18.76
CA TYR A 460 -8.48 34.97 -18.25
C TYR A 460 -7.74 34.25 -19.40
N ALA A 461 -6.41 34.21 -19.32
CA ALA A 461 -5.55 33.57 -20.30
C ALA A 461 -4.45 32.75 -19.65
N GLU A 462 -4.16 31.58 -20.23
CA GLU A 462 -3.09 30.70 -19.77
C GLU A 462 -1.91 30.77 -20.72
N LYS A 463 -0.70 30.79 -20.16
CA LYS A 463 0.54 30.79 -20.95
C LYS A 463 0.66 29.47 -21.71
N TYR A 464 0.80 29.55 -23.03
CA TYR A 464 0.97 28.41 -23.91
C TYR A 464 2.45 28.19 -24.21
N VAL A 465 3.01 27.10 -23.67
CA VAL A 465 4.33 26.61 -24.06
C VAL A 465 4.16 25.51 -25.11
N TYR A 466 4.54 25.87 -26.34
CA TYR A 466 4.63 25.13 -27.62
C TYR A 466 4.01 23.74 -27.76
#